data_AF-A0A2G5TSK8-F1
#
_entry.id   AF-A0A2G5TSK8-F1
#
_cell.length_a   1.000
_cell.length_b   1.000
_cell.length_c   1.000
_cell.angle_alpha   90.00
_cell.angle_beta   90.00
_cell.angle_gamma   90.00
#
_symmetry.space_group_name_H-M   'P 1'
#
loop_
_entity.id
_entity.type
_entity.pdbx_description
1 polymer ?
#
loop_
_entity_poly.entity_id
_entity_poly.type
_entity_poly.pdbx_seq_one_letter_code
_entity_poly.pdbx_strand_id
1 'polypeptide(L)'
;MLSQLCFHYVGKRFQGEILKISEKFQEILADDLHDYYVNEMRKSNYGSRMAQMMRINNLIQKEVYKHREKMDLARIFEVFCVEVSHPDLFL
;
A
#
# COMPACT_ATOMS: atom_id res chain seq x y z
N MET A 1 -7.57 -0.47 2.89
CA MET A 1 -6.65 -1.32 2.10
C MET A 1 -5.53 -0.57 1.37
N LEU A 2 -5.68 0.68 0.91
CA LEU A 2 -4.53 1.41 0.33
C LEU A 2 -3.40 1.63 1.34
N SER A 3 -3.73 1.90 2.61
CA SER A 3 -2.74 2.02 3.69
C SER A 3 -1.90 0.75 3.88
N GLN A 4 -2.43 -0.43 3.55
CA GLN A 4 -1.67 -1.70 3.58
C GLN A 4 -0.47 -1.66 2.64
N LEU A 5 -0.59 -0.99 1.48
CA LEU A 5 0.48 -0.83 0.50
C LEU A 5 1.63 0.02 1.08
N CYS A 6 1.30 1.11 1.78
CA CYS A 6 2.29 1.96 2.46
C CYS A 6 3.00 1.18 3.58
N PHE A 7 2.26 0.50 4.46
CA PHE A 7 2.86 -0.26 5.57
C PHE A 7 3.69 -1.44 5.06
N HIS A 8 3.25 -2.11 3.98
CA HIS A 8 4.03 -3.17 3.36
C HIS A 8 5.36 -2.63 2.79
N TYR A 9 5.31 -1.49 2.08
CA TYR A 9 6.49 -0.85 1.52
C TYR A 9 7.49 -0.45 2.62
N VAL A 10 7.01 0.28 3.63
CA VAL A 10 7.84 0.80 4.73
C VAL A 10 8.44 -0.33 5.56
N GLY A 11 7.63 -1.33 5.94
CA GLY A 11 8.12 -2.50 6.69
C GLY A 11 9.20 -3.27 5.92
N LYS A 12 8.99 -3.51 4.62
CA LYS A 12 9.98 -4.18 3.76
C LYS A 12 11.26 -3.37 3.59
N ARG A 13 11.16 -2.04 3.54
CA ARG A 13 12.32 -1.15 3.34
C ARG A 13 13.19 -1.02 4.58
N PHE A 14 12.59 -0.77 5.75
CA PHE A 14 13.35 -0.38 6.94
C PHE A 14 13.57 -1.51 7.95
N GLN A 15 12.80 -2.61 7.86
CA GLN A 15 12.97 -3.81 8.68
C GLN A 15 12.90 -3.51 10.20
N GLY A 16 13.28 -4.49 11.04
CA GLY A 16 13.44 -4.31 12.48
C GLY A 16 12.19 -3.81 13.20
N GLU A 17 12.34 -2.78 14.04
CA GLU A 17 11.22 -2.22 14.82
C GLU A 17 10.15 -1.59 13.92
N ILE A 18 10.55 -0.98 12.80
CA ILE A 18 9.61 -0.39 11.84
C ILE A 18 8.76 -1.46 11.16
N LEU A 19 9.34 -2.64 10.87
CA LEU A 19 8.58 -3.78 10.36
C LEU A 19 7.52 -4.22 11.36
N LYS A 20 7.89 -4.43 12.63
CA LYS A 20 6.93 -4.83 13.68
C LYS A 20 5.77 -3.85 13.82
N ILE A 21 6.08 -2.55 13.83
CA ILE A 21 5.07 -1.49 13.91
C ILE A 21 4.16 -1.53 12.66
N SER A 22 4.75 -1.70 11.48
CA SER A 22 4.01 -1.78 10.22
C SER A 22 3.08 -3.01 10.18
N GLU A 23 3.55 -4.17 10.67
CA GLU A 23 2.74 -5.40 10.78
C GLU A 23 1.59 -5.20 11.76
N LYS A 24 1.83 -4.57 12.92
CA LYS A 24 0.77 -4.23 13.88
C LYS A 24 -0.30 -3.32 13.26
N PHE A 25 0.10 -2.33 12.45
CA PHE A 25 -0.88 -1.51 11.74
C PHE A 25 -1.64 -2.29 10.67
N GLN A 26 -1.03 -3.28 10.03
CA GLN A 26 -1.72 -4.16 9.08
C GLN A 26 -2.74 -5.07 9.76
N GLU A 27 -2.44 -5.56 10.97
CA GLU A 27 -3.38 -6.32 11.81
C GLU A 27 -4.59 -5.47 12.19
N ILE A 28 -4.38 -4.28 12.74
CA ILE A 28 -5.45 -3.33 13.08
C ILE A 28 -6.34 -3.04 11.86
N LEU A 29 -5.74 -2.79 10.70
CA LEU A 29 -6.49 -2.58 9.46
C LEU A 29 -7.32 -3.79 9.02
N ALA A 30 -6.85 -5.02 9.29
CA ALA A 30 -7.56 -6.23 8.95
C ALA A 30 -8.75 -6.44 9.89
N ASP A 31 -8.57 -6.16 11.17
CA ASP A 31 -9.62 -6.21 12.20
C ASP A 31 -10.70 -5.17 11.93
N ASP A 32 -10.32 -3.91 11.69
CA ASP A 32 -11.26 -2.83 11.33
C ASP A 32 -12.07 -3.19 10.08
N LEU A 33 -11.42 -3.83 9.09
CA LEU A 33 -12.09 -4.27 7.87
C LEU A 33 -13.09 -5.40 8.15
N HIS A 34 -12.72 -6.34 9.00
CA HIS A 34 -13.58 -7.43 9.43
C HIS A 34 -14.81 -6.87 10.13
N ASP A 35 -14.62 -5.99 11.12
CA ASP A 35 -15.69 -5.38 11.89
C ASP A 35 -16.64 -4.57 11.01
N TYR A 36 -16.10 -3.78 10.07
CA TYR A 36 -16.91 -3.05 9.11
C TYR A 36 -17.81 -3.97 8.27
N TYR A 37 -17.27 -5.06 7.71
CA TYR A 37 -18.08 -5.94 6.88
C TYR A 37 -19.04 -6.81 7.69
N VAL A 38 -18.62 -7.35 8.83
CA VAL A 38 -19.39 -8.31 9.61
C VAL A 38 -20.40 -7.62 10.51
N ASN A 39 -19.95 -6.63 11.28
CA ASN A 39 -20.78 -6.01 12.33
C ASN A 39 -21.62 -4.87 11.76
N GLU A 40 -21.05 -3.99 10.94
CA GLU A 40 -21.78 -2.85 10.38
C GLU A 40 -22.60 -3.24 9.14
N MET A 41 -21.96 -3.84 8.13
CA MET A 41 -22.62 -4.18 6.88
C MET A 41 -23.41 -5.49 6.93
N ARG A 42 -23.29 -6.30 8.00
CA ARG A 42 -23.90 -7.63 8.16
C ARG A 42 -23.62 -8.57 6.98
N LYS A 43 -22.40 -8.49 6.43
CA LYS A 43 -21.92 -9.27 5.29
C LYS A 43 -20.66 -10.04 5.68
N SER A 44 -20.85 -11.25 6.22
CA SER A 44 -19.74 -12.16 6.55
C SER A 44 -18.96 -12.65 5.31
N ASN A 45 -19.61 -12.71 4.15
CA ASN A 45 -19.00 -13.21 2.92
C ASN A 45 -18.30 -12.09 2.09
N TYR A 46 -17.32 -11.41 2.68
CA TYR A 46 -16.60 -10.30 2.03
C TYR A 46 -15.24 -10.70 1.42
N GLY A 47 -14.84 -11.97 1.52
CA GLY A 47 -13.54 -12.45 1.03
C GLY A 47 -13.28 -12.19 -0.46
N SER A 48 -14.31 -12.29 -1.31
CA SER A 48 -14.17 -11.97 -2.74
C SER A 48 -13.85 -10.49 -2.99
N ARG A 49 -14.42 -9.59 -2.19
CA ARG A 49 -14.14 -8.15 -2.23
C ARG A 49 -12.75 -7.85 -1.69
N MET A 50 -12.33 -8.53 -0.62
CA MET A 50 -10.97 -8.44 -0.10
C MET A 50 -9.93 -8.87 -1.16
N ALA A 51 -10.18 -9.98 -1.86
CA ALA A 51 -9.32 -10.43 -2.95
C ALA A 51 -9.24 -9.41 -4.10
N GLN A 52 -10.35 -8.75 -4.45
CA GLN A 52 -10.35 -7.66 -5.43
C GLN A 52 -9.52 -6.46 -4.97
N MET A 53 -9.65 -6.04 -3.70
CA MET A 53 -8.84 -4.95 -3.13
C MET A 53 -7.35 -5.30 -3.16
N MET A 54 -6.97 -6.54 -2.81
CA MET A 54 -5.59 -7.00 -2.89
C MET A 54 -5.06 -7.02 -4.33
N ARG A 55 -5.90 -7.39 -5.30
CA ARG A 55 -5.53 -7.33 -6.73
C ARG A 55 -5.19 -5.90 -7.15
N ILE A 56 -5.93 -4.90 -6.70
CA ILE A 56 -5.64 -3.48 -6.98
C ILE A 56 -4.27 -3.10 -6.39
N ASN A 57 -4.00 -3.44 -5.13
CA ASN A 57 -2.71 -3.14 -4.49
C ASN A 57 -1.53 -3.78 -5.27
N ASN A 58 -1.70 -5.01 -5.74
CA ASN A 58 -0.67 -5.70 -6.52
C ASN A 58 -0.45 -5.05 -7.90
N LEU A 59 -1.51 -4.58 -8.55
CA LEU A 59 -1.41 -3.84 -9.82
C LEU A 59 -0.62 -2.54 -9.65
N ILE A 60 -0.91 -1.78 -8.58
CA ILE A 60 -0.17 -0.55 -8.27
C ILE A 60 1.31 -0.86 -8.06
N GLN A 61 1.65 -1.84 -7.23
CA GLN A 61 3.05 -2.24 -6.99
C GLN A 61 3.77 -2.64 -8.28
N LYS A 62 3.08 -3.35 -9.18
CA LYS A 62 3.65 -3.77 -10.47
C LYS A 62 3.95 -2.57 -11.37
N GLU A 63 3.04 -1.60 -11.46
CA GLU A 63 3.27 -0.41 -12.27
C GLU A 63 4.39 0.47 -11.68
N VAL A 64 4.43 0.65 -10.35
CA VAL A 64 5.53 1.36 -9.68
C VAL A 64 6.88 0.72 -10.03
N TYR A 65 6.98 -0.62 -9.95
CA TYR A 65 8.21 -1.33 -10.30
C TYR A 65 8.60 -1.13 -11.78
N LYS A 66 7.62 -1.20 -12.68
CA LYS A 66 7.83 -1.05 -14.13
C LYS A 66 8.27 0.36 -14.53
N HIS A 67 7.79 1.37 -13.82
CA HIS A 67 8.06 2.78 -14.13
C HIS A 67 9.28 3.35 -13.39
N ARG A 68 9.87 2.59 -12.46
CA ARG A 68 10.97 3.01 -11.61
C ARG A 68 12.14 3.66 -12.36
N GLU A 69 12.68 3.00 -13.38
CA GLU A 69 13.83 3.53 -14.15
C GLU A 69 13.49 4.84 -14.87
N LYS A 70 12.26 4.96 -15.40
CA LYS A 70 11.80 6.19 -16.06
C LYS A 70 11.63 7.33 -15.05
N MET A 71 11.14 7.02 -13.86
CA MET A 71 11.01 8.01 -12.79
C MET A 71 12.37 8.45 -12.25
N ASP A 72 13.34 7.54 -12.14
CA ASP A 72 14.70 7.88 -11.73
C ASP A 72 15.32 8.89 -12.71
N LEU A 73 15.14 8.69 -14.02
CA LEU A 73 15.53 9.66 -15.05
C LEU A 73 14.76 10.98 -14.93
N ALA A 74 13.44 10.92 -14.79
CA ALA A 74 12.60 12.11 -14.66
C ALA A 74 12.97 12.96 -13.42
N ARG A 75 13.45 12.32 -12.35
CA ARG A 75 13.97 13.00 -11.15
C ARG A 75 15.30 13.71 -11.44
N ILE A 76 16.23 13.06 -12.15
CA ILE A 76 17.52 13.67 -12.53
C ILE A 76 17.33 14.91 -13.41
N PHE A 77 16.36 14.87 -14.31
CA PHE A 77 16.05 15.98 -15.20
C PHE A 77 15.04 16.99 -14.61
N GLU A 78 14.67 16.83 -13.33
CA GLU A 78 13.72 17.71 -12.64
C GLU A 78 12.39 17.90 -13.40
N VAL A 79 11.92 16.85 -14.09
CA VAL A 79 10.71 16.90 -14.94
C VAL A 79 9.45 17.21 -14.11
N PHE A 80 9.43 16.79 -12.85
CA PHE A 80 8.32 16.99 -11.93
C PHE A 80 8.59 18.18 -11.00
N CYS A 81 7.65 19.13 -10.96
CA CYS A 81 7.66 20.27 -10.03
C CYS A 81 6.75 20.02 -8.82
N VAL A 82 6.64 18.77 -8.35
CA VAL A 82 5.75 18.38 -7.24
C VAL A 82 6.56 17.71 -6.15
N GLU A 83 6.39 18.19 -4.92
CA GLU A 83 6.94 17.56 -3.72
C GLU A 83 5.97 16.50 -3.19
N VAL A 84 6.44 15.26 -3.09
CA VAL A 84 5.69 14.17 -2.45
C VAL A 84 6.55 13.51 -1.38
N SER A 85 5.90 12.92 -0.37
CA SER A 85 6.61 12.32 0.77
C SER A 85 7.45 11.09 0.39
N HIS A 86 6.97 10.28 -0.55
CA HIS A 86 7.66 9.09 -1.04
C HIS A 86 7.62 9.03 -2.56
N PRO A 87 8.54 9.75 -3.23
CA PRO A 87 8.64 9.80 -4.68
C PRO A 87 8.69 8.42 -5.35
N ASP A 88 9.38 7.44 -4.74
CA ASP A 88 9.51 6.08 -5.30
C ASP A 88 8.19 5.28 -5.31
N LEU A 89 7.14 5.79 -4.65
CA LEU A 89 5.83 5.15 -4.54
C LEU A 89 4.71 5.98 -5.19
N PHE A 90 4.87 7.31 -5.23
CA PHE A 90 3.80 8.26 -5.58
C PHE A 90 4.08 9.15 -6.79
N LEU A 91 5.25 9.04 -7.41
CA LEU A 91 5.55 9.60 -8.73
C LEU A 91 5.64 8.48 -9.77
#